data_AF-A0A1G2W270-F1
#
_entry.id   AF-A0A1G2W270-F1
#
_cell.length_a   1.000
_cell.length_b   1.000
_cell.length_c   1.000
_cell.angle_alpha   90.00
_cell.angle_beta   90.00
_cell.angle_gamma   90.00
#
_symmetry.space_group_name_H-M   'P 1'
#
loop_
_entity.id
_entity.type
_entity.pdbx_description
1 polymer ?
#
loop_
_entity_poly.entity_id
_entity_poly.type
_entity_poly.pdbx_seq_one_letter_code
_entity_poly.pdbx_strand_id
1 'polypeptide(L)'
;MIRTLTIAAAAAMLVAAPASAQSMKVAVAGKTTEQLHADIAKAAKKVCQQAVVGASFPREMYASCFKHAVADAVTRANDPALAAAAGLELASR
;
A
#
# COMPACT_ATOMS: atom_id res chain seq x y z
N MET A 1 -24.46 11.71 8.06
CA MET A 1 -23.37 12.51 8.67
C MET A 1 -22.08 12.09 7.98
N ILE A 2 -21.52 12.92 7.11
CA ILE A 2 -20.35 12.59 6.28
C ILE A 2 -19.09 12.93 7.08
N ARG A 3 -18.16 11.97 7.23
CA ARG A 3 -16.86 12.17 7.88
C ARG A 3 -15.75 12.14 6.84
N THR A 4 -15.32 13.32 6.43
CA THR A 4 -14.13 13.55 5.58
C THR A 4 -12.90 13.74 6.46
N LEU A 5 -11.87 12.91 6.30
CA LEU A 5 -10.57 13.08 6.96
C LEU A 5 -9.53 13.54 5.93
N THR A 6 -9.11 14.80 6.04
CA THR A 6 -7.98 15.36 5.30
C THR A 6 -6.73 15.27 6.17
N ILE A 7 -5.70 14.57 5.69
CA ILE A 7 -4.42 14.47 6.37
C ILE A 7 -3.44 15.41 5.65
N ALA A 8 -3.03 16.47 6.33
CA ALA A 8 -1.91 17.31 5.93
C ALA A 8 -0.70 16.89 6.77
N ALA A 9 0.34 16.35 6.13
CA ALA A 9 1.62 16.07 6.76
C ALA A 9 2.68 17.01 6.16
N ALA A 10 3.15 17.96 6.96
CA ALA A 10 4.33 18.76 6.67
C ALA A 10 5.45 18.30 7.59
N ALA A 11 6.45 17.61 7.04
CA ALA A 11 7.78 17.47 7.63
C ALA A 11 8.79 17.17 6.52
N ALA A 12 9.72 18.11 6.31
CA ALA A 12 10.88 17.93 5.47
C ALA A 12 11.96 17.12 6.21
N MET A 13 12.59 16.16 5.54
CA MET A 13 14.06 15.92 5.46
C MET A 13 14.38 14.51 4.90
N LEU A 14 15.02 14.49 3.73
CA LEU A 14 16.03 13.54 3.23
C LEU A 14 15.95 12.05 3.65
N VAL A 15 15.12 11.25 2.98
CA VAL A 15 15.42 9.85 2.59
C VAL A 15 14.53 9.54 1.39
N ALA A 16 15.11 8.97 0.31
CA ALA A 16 14.46 8.36 -0.86
C ALA A 16 13.06 8.87 -1.21
N ALA A 17 12.97 9.68 -2.28
CA ALA A 17 11.69 9.99 -2.91
C ALA A 17 10.79 8.74 -2.94
N PRO A 18 9.58 8.75 -2.33
CA PRO A 18 8.64 7.70 -2.63
C PRO A 18 8.34 7.90 -4.10
N ALA A 19 8.83 6.98 -4.92
CA ALA A 19 8.54 6.91 -6.33
C ALA A 19 7.04 7.14 -6.50
N SER A 20 6.70 8.27 -7.12
CA SER A 20 5.37 8.73 -7.52
C SER A 20 4.23 8.04 -6.78
N ALA A 21 3.69 8.72 -5.77
CA ALA A 21 2.43 8.34 -5.12
C ALA A 21 1.26 8.38 -6.12
N GLN A 22 1.19 7.42 -7.05
CA GLN A 22 -0.03 7.07 -7.76
C GLN A 22 -0.95 6.40 -6.74
N SER A 23 -1.84 7.19 -6.15
CA SER A 23 -2.87 6.69 -5.25
C SER A 23 -3.85 5.82 -6.03
N MET A 24 -3.78 4.49 -5.87
CA MET A 24 -4.83 3.57 -6.31
C MET A 24 -5.83 3.35 -5.18
N LYS A 25 -7.11 3.57 -5.47
CA LYS A 25 -8.20 3.31 -4.54
C LYS A 25 -8.70 1.89 -4.74
N VAL A 26 -8.66 1.07 -3.69
CA VAL A 26 -9.22 -0.29 -3.68
C VAL A 26 -10.59 -0.22 -3.01
N ALA A 27 -11.64 -0.64 -3.71
CA ALA A 27 -12.97 -0.77 -3.13
C ALA A 27 -13.00 -1.97 -2.17
N VAL A 28 -13.36 -1.71 -0.92
CA VAL A 28 -13.34 -2.69 0.19
C VAL A 28 -14.73 -3.31 0.42
N ALA A 29 -15.81 -2.59 0.09
CA ALA A 29 -17.18 -3.02 0.38
C ALA A 29 -17.56 -4.28 -0.43
N GLY A 30 -18.02 -5.32 0.28
CA GLY A 30 -18.57 -6.55 -0.31
C GLY A 30 -17.53 -7.54 -0.87
N LYS A 31 -16.23 -7.30 -0.68
CA LYS A 31 -15.18 -8.25 -1.09
C LYS A 31 -14.81 -9.19 0.05
N THR A 32 -14.51 -10.45 -0.28
CA THR A 32 -13.87 -11.35 0.69
C THR A 32 -12.43 -10.91 0.96
N THR A 33 -11.87 -11.36 2.07
CA THR A 33 -10.50 -11.07 2.47
C THR A 33 -9.49 -11.49 1.40
N GLU A 34 -9.67 -12.63 0.76
CA GLU A 34 -8.79 -13.09 -0.32
C GLU A 34 -8.91 -12.20 -1.57
N GLN A 35 -10.13 -11.78 -1.93
CA GLN A 35 -10.35 -10.88 -3.06
C GLN A 35 -9.73 -9.50 -2.80
N LEU A 36 -9.83 -9.01 -1.57
CA LEU A 36 -9.25 -7.75 -1.16
C LEU A 36 -7.72 -7.81 -1.18
N HIS A 37 -7.12 -8.89 -0.67
CA HIS A 37 -5.67 -9.09 -0.72
C HIS A 37 -5.17 -9.19 -2.17
N ALA A 38 -5.89 -9.92 -3.04
CA ALA A 38 -5.54 -10.03 -4.45
C ALA A 38 -5.62 -8.67 -5.19
N ASP A 39 -6.62 -7.84 -4.86
CA ASP A 39 -6.78 -6.50 -5.42
C ASP A 39 -5.64 -5.57 -4.99
N ILE A 40 -5.28 -5.60 -3.70
CA ILE A 40 -4.14 -4.87 -3.14
C ILE A 40 -2.84 -5.29 -3.83
N ALA A 41 -2.59 -6.59 -3.96
CA ALA A 41 -1.39 -7.11 -4.63
C ALA A 41 -1.34 -6.67 -6.11
N LYS A 42 -2.48 -6.69 -6.80
CA LYS A 42 -2.57 -6.25 -8.21
C LYS A 42 -2.32 -4.74 -8.34
N ALA A 43 -2.88 -3.94 -7.45
CA ALA A 43 -2.65 -2.50 -7.41
C ALA A 43 -1.18 -2.17 -7.09
N ALA A 44 -0.61 -2.81 -6.07
CA ALA A 44 0.79 -2.67 -5.69
C ALA A 44 1.73 -3.04 -6.85
N LYS A 45 1.46 -4.15 -7.55
CA LYS A 45 2.23 -4.55 -8.73
C LYS A 45 2.25 -3.45 -9.80
N LYS A 46 1.10 -2.85 -10.12
CA LYS A 46 1.01 -1.81 -11.15
C LYS A 46 1.80 -0.56 -10.75
N VAL A 47 1.60 -0.08 -9.51
CA VAL A 47 2.33 1.09 -8.99
C VAL A 47 3.83 0.83 -8.97
N CYS A 48 4.25 -0.33 -8.44
CA CYS A 48 5.66 -0.67 -8.34
C CYS A 48 6.33 -0.92 -9.69
N GLN A 49 5.62 -1.47 -10.69
CA GLN A 49 6.15 -1.59 -12.05
C GLN A 49 6.40 -0.21 -12.68
N GLN A 50 5.51 0.75 -12.45
CA GLN A 50 5.69 2.12 -12.94
C GLN A 50 6.82 2.85 -12.17
N ALA A 51 6.94 2.60 -10.87
CA ALA A 51 7.95 3.21 -10.00
C ALA A 51 9.40 2.82 -10.35
N VAL A 52 9.61 1.63 -10.92
CA VAL A 52 10.97 1.13 -11.22
C VAL A 52 11.43 1.39 -12.65
N VAL A 53 10.61 2.05 -13.48
CA VAL A 53 11.00 2.44 -14.84
C VAL A 53 12.18 3.41 -14.75
N GLY A 54 13.31 3.06 -15.37
CA GLY A 54 14.54 3.87 -15.34
C GLY A 54 15.37 3.73 -14.07
N ALA A 55 15.02 2.83 -13.15
CA ALA A 55 15.82 2.56 -11.95
C ALA A 55 17.09 1.78 -12.28
N SER A 56 18.19 2.07 -11.56
CA SER A 56 19.46 1.34 -11.68
C SER A 56 19.35 -0.11 -11.18
N PHE A 57 18.46 -0.37 -10.22
CA PHE A 57 18.23 -1.67 -9.59
C PHE A 57 16.73 -2.01 -9.56
N PRO A 58 16.12 -2.27 -10.73
CA PRO A 58 14.67 -2.34 -10.84
C PRO A 58 14.06 -3.55 -10.12
N ARG A 59 14.82 -4.65 -9.98
CA ARG A 59 14.32 -5.87 -9.33
C ARG A 59 14.23 -5.69 -7.81
N GLU A 60 15.27 -5.09 -7.24
CA GLU A 60 15.41 -4.78 -5.81
C GLU A 60 14.42 -3.68 -5.41
N MET A 61 14.34 -2.61 -6.20
CA MET A 61 13.38 -1.53 -5.98
C MET A 61 11.94 -2.02 -6.09
N TYR A 62 11.64 -2.93 -7.04
CA TYR A 62 10.32 -3.53 -7.17
C TYR A 62 9.97 -4.38 -5.94
N ALA A 63 10.89 -5.22 -5.48
CA ALA A 63 10.68 -6.07 -4.32
C ALA A 63 10.42 -5.25 -3.04
N SER A 64 11.20 -4.19 -2.82
CA SER A 64 11.01 -3.28 -1.69
C SER A 64 9.71 -2.50 -1.79
N CYS A 65 9.40 -1.94 -2.98
CA CYS A 65 8.14 -1.23 -3.22
C CYS A 65 6.93 -2.14 -2.96
N PHE A 66 6.94 -3.37 -3.48
CA PHE A 66 5.82 -4.28 -3.35
C PHE A 66 5.55 -4.65 -1.89
N LYS A 67 6.60 -4.99 -1.14
CA LYS A 67 6.47 -5.31 0.30
C LYS A 67 5.89 -4.14 1.09
N HIS A 68 6.40 -2.93 0.89
CA HIS A 68 5.90 -1.76 1.61
C HIS A 68 4.49 -1.34 1.18
N ALA A 69 4.18 -1.40 -0.12
CA ALA A 69 2.88 -1.02 -0.63
C ALA A 69 1.76 -1.96 -0.11
N VAL A 70 2.02 -3.26 -0.05
CA VAL A 70 1.06 -4.23 0.51
C VAL A 70 0.90 -4.01 2.02
N ALA A 71 2.00 -3.86 2.76
CA ALA A 71 1.94 -3.63 4.21
C ALA A 71 1.17 -2.34 4.56
N ASP A 72 1.49 -1.22 3.90
CA ASP A 72 0.80 0.06 4.11
C ASP A 72 -0.69 -0.05 3.75
N ALA A 73 -1.05 -0.73 2.65
CA ALA A 73 -2.44 -0.94 2.28
C ALA A 73 -3.22 -1.78 3.31
N VAL A 74 -2.60 -2.84 3.85
CA VAL A 74 -3.20 -3.68 4.91
C VAL A 74 -3.37 -2.88 6.20
N THR A 75 -2.36 -2.12 6.62
CA THR A 75 -2.46 -1.27 7.81
C THR A 75 -3.55 -0.20 7.65
N ARG A 76 -3.69 0.41 6.47
CA ARG A 76 -4.74 1.41 6.19
C ARG A 76 -6.13 0.83 6.06
N ALA A 77 -6.24 -0.42 5.60
CA ALA A 77 -7.53 -1.12 5.57
C ALA A 77 -8.09 -1.35 6.98
N ASN A 78 -7.21 -1.42 7.99
CA ASN A 78 -7.55 -1.63 9.40
C ASN A 78 -8.50 -2.83 9.60
N ASP A 79 -8.28 -3.88 8.82
CA ASP A 79 -9.09 -5.10 8.81
C ASP A 79 -8.25 -6.26 9.38
N PRO A 80 -8.62 -6.83 10.54
CA PRO A 80 -7.84 -7.87 11.19
C PRO A 80 -7.83 -9.19 10.42
N ALA A 81 -8.87 -9.49 9.65
CA ALA A 81 -8.89 -10.69 8.81
C ALA A 81 -7.92 -10.54 7.62
N LEU A 82 -7.85 -9.35 7.03
CA LEU A 82 -6.88 -9.05 5.97
C LEU A 82 -5.44 -9.07 6.48
N ALA A 83 -5.21 -8.57 7.69
CA ALA A 83 -3.90 -8.62 8.30
C ALA A 83 -3.45 -10.05 8.63
N ALA A 84 -4.35 -10.87 9.18
CA ALA A 84 -4.09 -12.28 9.40
C ALA A 84 -3.78 -13.01 8.08
N ALA A 85 -4.55 -12.74 7.01
CA ALA A 85 -4.30 -13.29 5.67
C ALA A 85 -2.97 -12.81 5.06
N ALA A 86 -2.53 -11.60 5.39
CA ALA A 86 -1.24 -11.05 4.96
C ALA A 86 -0.06 -11.47 5.86
N GLY A 87 -0.30 -12.21 6.94
CA GLY A 87 0.71 -12.58 7.93
C GLY A 87 1.28 -11.37 8.70
N LEU A 88 0.51 -10.30 8.81
CA LEU A 88 0.87 -9.06 9.50
C LEU A 88 0.14 -9.01 10.85
N GLU A 89 0.88 -8.75 11.94
CA GLU A 89 0.26 -8.37 13.21
C GLU A 89 -0.10 -6.89 13.11
N LEU A 90 -1.40 -6.56 13.06
CA LEU A 90 -1.81 -5.16 13.23
C LEU A 90 -1.50 -4.79 14.67
N ALA A 91 -0.57 -3.86 14.87
CA ALA A 91 -0.39 -3.21 16.14
C ALA A 91 -1.72 -2.51 16.50
N SER A 92 -2.53 -3.19 17.31
CA SER A 92 -3.78 -2.70 17.86
C SER A 92 -3.52 -1.33 18.48
N ARG A 93 -4.05 -0.27 17.87
CA ARG A 93 -4.08 1.07 18.45
C ARG A 93 -5.46 1.36 19.00
#